data_AF-G1NQT2-F1
#
_entry.id   AF-G1NQT2-F1
#
_cell.length_a   1.000
_cell.length_b   1.000
_cell.length_c   1.000
_cell.angle_alpha   90.00
_cell.angle_beta   90.00
_cell.angle_gamma   90.00
#
_symmetry.space_group_name_H-M   'P 1'
#
loop_
_entity.id
_entity.type
_entity.pdbx_description
1 polymer ?
#
loop_
_entity_poly.entity_id
_entity_poly.type
_entity_poly.pdbx_seq_one_letter_code
_entity_poly.pdbx_strand_id
1 'polypeptide(L)'
;MGHFFHQLAPENTEMSFQKTIEHGADGLETDVTISYDGVPFLMHDSTLSRTTNIKEVYPNDTAQNAALFSWDALKELNAGAWFLKDKPFSCMGSLSRADQNQAMNQSIYKLSNFLRLADSQNKLVIFDLYRPPEKHPYRNSWINRTLEVILNESGIRPHLVLWLENDMRSFVQSVAPGFQQTMGSKAPVEDLLMDNIVKLNLAYTEMSSEDIRYVAVSAPRAVCVLTRERLLRVCGNVSLQ
;
A
#
# COMPACT_ATOMS: atom_id res chain seq x y z
N MET A 1 -2.47 -12.90 -18.80
CA MET A 1 -1.52 -11.77 -18.79
C MET A 1 -1.93 -10.84 -17.66
N GLY A 2 -1.09 -10.69 -16.63
CA GLY A 2 -1.28 -9.67 -15.61
C GLY A 2 -0.99 -8.31 -16.22
N HIS A 3 -1.94 -7.40 -16.21
CA HIS A 3 -1.70 -6.03 -16.63
C HIS A 3 -1.07 -5.28 -15.46
N PHE A 4 0.20 -4.88 -15.60
CA PHE A 4 0.91 -4.07 -14.62
C PHE A 4 0.35 -2.64 -14.61
N PHE A 5 -0.53 -2.28 -13.66
CA PHE A 5 -1.21 -0.97 -13.67
C PHE A 5 -0.31 0.23 -13.34
N HIS A 6 0.87 0.00 -12.78
CA HIS A 6 1.89 1.03 -12.56
C HIS A 6 2.35 1.66 -13.88
N GLN A 7 2.12 1.00 -15.01
CA GLN A 7 2.46 1.50 -16.34
C GLN A 7 1.42 2.47 -16.91
N LEU A 8 0.30 2.71 -16.21
CA LEU A 8 -0.81 3.52 -16.74
C LEU A 8 -1.03 4.83 -15.98
N ALA A 9 -0.41 5.01 -14.81
CA ALA A 9 -0.59 6.18 -13.96
C ALA A 9 0.61 6.39 -13.01
N PRO A 10 0.83 7.61 -12.51
CA PRO A 10 1.87 7.89 -11.52
C PRO A 10 1.60 7.11 -10.22
N GLU A 11 2.58 6.33 -9.74
CA GLU A 11 2.42 5.50 -8.54
C GLU A 11 1.96 6.28 -7.29
N ASN A 12 1.25 5.61 -6.37
CA ASN A 12 0.80 6.18 -5.09
C ASN A 12 -0.05 7.48 -5.23
N THR A 13 -0.72 7.65 -6.36
CA THR A 13 -1.66 8.75 -6.62
C THR A 13 -3.09 8.26 -6.77
N GLU A 14 -4.07 9.16 -6.60
CA GLU A 14 -5.49 8.84 -6.79
C GLU A 14 -5.77 8.21 -8.17
N MET A 15 -5.18 8.76 -9.23
CA MET A 15 -5.32 8.22 -10.59
C MET A 15 -4.85 6.77 -10.65
N SER A 16 -3.71 6.42 -10.02
CA SER A 16 -3.22 5.03 -10.05
C SER A 16 -4.16 4.04 -9.39
N PHE A 17 -4.82 4.44 -8.30
CA PHE A 17 -5.82 3.61 -7.63
C PHE A 17 -7.11 3.51 -8.45
N GLN A 18 -7.59 4.61 -9.02
CA GLN A 18 -8.75 4.61 -9.92
C GLN A 18 -8.52 3.69 -11.13
N LYS A 19 -7.36 3.78 -11.79
CA LYS A 19 -7.02 2.88 -12.90
C LYS A 19 -6.96 1.42 -12.45
N THR A 20 -6.39 1.15 -11.28
CA THR A 20 -6.36 -0.21 -10.71
C THR A 20 -7.76 -0.77 -10.47
N ILE A 21 -8.69 0.07 -9.99
CA ILE A 21 -10.10 -0.28 -9.79
C ILE A 21 -10.82 -0.51 -11.12
N GLU A 22 -10.64 0.38 -12.10
CA GLU A 22 -11.24 0.29 -13.44
C GLU A 22 -10.89 -1.02 -14.16
N HIS A 23 -9.70 -1.54 -13.89
CA HIS A 23 -9.23 -2.80 -14.47
C HIS A 23 -9.52 -4.04 -13.60
N GLY A 24 -10.37 -3.89 -12.58
CA GLY A 24 -10.94 -5.02 -11.84
C GLY A 24 -10.02 -5.69 -10.84
N ALA A 25 -9.03 -4.99 -10.27
CA ALA A 25 -8.24 -5.54 -9.16
C ALA A 25 -9.13 -5.79 -7.92
N ASP A 26 -8.80 -6.80 -7.12
CA ASP A 26 -9.53 -7.15 -5.89
C ASP A 26 -9.12 -6.26 -4.71
N GLY A 27 -7.93 -5.66 -4.78
CA GLY A 27 -7.42 -4.78 -3.75
C GLY A 27 -6.35 -3.83 -4.28
N LEU A 28 -5.97 -2.90 -3.40
CA LEU A 28 -5.00 -1.84 -3.64
C LEU A 28 -3.80 -2.02 -2.71
N GLU A 29 -2.60 -1.82 -3.24
CA GLU A 29 -1.34 -1.85 -2.51
C GLU A 29 -0.71 -0.46 -2.48
N THR A 30 -0.03 -0.13 -1.37
CA THR A 30 0.68 1.13 -1.22
C THR A 30 1.75 1.07 -0.12
N ASP A 31 2.49 2.15 0.02
CA ASP A 31 3.52 2.36 1.04
C ASP A 31 3.13 3.59 1.88
N VAL A 32 3.13 3.46 3.21
CA VAL A 32 2.70 4.53 4.10
C VAL A 32 3.87 5.04 4.93
N THR A 33 4.02 6.36 4.95
CA THR A 33 4.88 7.07 5.90
C THR A 33 4.07 8.18 6.59
N ILE A 34 4.67 8.90 7.53
CA ILE A 34 3.99 9.95 8.31
C ILE A 34 4.76 11.26 8.15
N SER A 35 4.05 12.35 7.88
CA SER A 35 4.62 13.70 7.83
C SER A 35 5.07 14.18 9.21
N TYR A 36 5.88 15.22 9.24
CA TYR A 36 6.46 15.77 10.47
C TYR A 36 5.39 16.17 11.50
N ASP A 37 4.25 16.66 11.02
CA ASP A 37 3.08 17.08 11.79
C ASP A 37 2.05 15.96 12.01
N GLY A 38 2.34 14.71 11.61
CA GLY A 38 1.56 13.53 12.01
C GLY A 38 0.46 13.11 11.05
N VAL A 39 0.54 13.49 9.78
CA VAL A 39 -0.41 13.06 8.74
C VAL A 39 0.17 11.87 7.97
N PRO A 40 -0.43 10.68 8.04
CA PRO A 40 -0.01 9.55 7.22
C PRO A 40 -0.33 9.78 5.73
N PHE A 41 0.66 9.53 4.87
CA PHE A 41 0.59 9.75 3.44
C PHE A 41 1.33 8.66 2.67
N LEU A 42 1.07 8.58 1.36
CA LEU A 42 1.58 7.53 0.51
C LEU A 42 2.89 7.92 -0.16
N MET A 43 3.94 7.15 0.08
CA MET A 43 5.26 7.35 -0.53
C MET A 43 6.11 6.10 -0.38
N HIS A 44 6.61 5.60 -1.52
CA HIS A 44 7.50 4.44 -1.55
C HIS A 44 8.95 4.82 -1.18
N ASP A 45 9.44 5.94 -1.72
CA ASP A 45 10.83 6.32 -1.55
C ASP A 45 11.05 7.07 -0.23
N SER A 46 12.28 7.03 0.29
CA SER A 46 12.65 7.83 1.45
C SER A 46 12.68 9.34 1.16
N THR A 47 12.79 9.75 -0.11
CA THR A 47 12.85 11.16 -0.54
C THR A 47 11.78 11.44 -1.60
N LEU A 48 11.50 12.71 -1.84
CA LEU A 48 10.47 13.17 -2.78
C LEU A 48 10.99 13.30 -4.23
N SER A 49 12.27 13.04 -4.46
CA SER A 49 13.00 13.46 -5.67
C SER A 49 12.63 12.72 -6.96
N ARG A 50 12.16 11.47 -6.88
CA ARG A 50 11.82 10.65 -8.05
C ARG A 50 10.39 10.90 -8.53
N THR A 51 9.45 11.01 -7.59
CA THR A 51 8.01 10.97 -7.88
C THR A 51 7.31 12.31 -7.66
N THR A 52 8.06 13.40 -7.46
CA THR A 52 7.47 14.74 -7.30
C THR A 52 8.31 15.83 -7.96
N ASN A 53 7.78 17.05 -7.98
CA ASN A 53 8.49 18.27 -8.39
C ASN A 53 9.29 18.96 -7.26
N ILE A 54 9.70 18.24 -6.20
CA ILE A 54 10.47 18.80 -5.07
C ILE A 54 11.69 19.63 -5.50
N LYS A 55 12.35 19.24 -6.60
CA LYS A 55 13.52 19.95 -7.15
C LYS A 55 13.21 21.37 -7.61
N GLU A 56 11.96 21.63 -7.95
CA GLU A 56 11.47 22.94 -8.42
C GLU A 56 10.93 23.77 -7.25
N VAL A 57 10.23 23.14 -6.29
CA VAL A 57 9.57 23.83 -5.17
C VAL A 57 10.51 24.06 -3.98
N TYR A 58 11.32 23.07 -3.63
CA TYR A 58 12.26 23.10 -2.49
C TYR A 58 13.64 22.57 -2.92
N PRO A 59 14.39 23.29 -3.78
CA PRO A 59 15.64 22.80 -4.40
C PRO A 59 16.72 22.43 -3.38
N ASN A 60 16.73 23.07 -2.20
CA ASN A 60 17.72 22.83 -1.16
C ASN A 60 17.40 21.59 -0.29
N ASP A 61 16.18 21.06 -0.37
CA ASP A 61 15.69 19.98 0.50
C ASP A 61 15.43 18.67 -0.25
N THR A 62 15.93 18.55 -1.48
CA THR A 62 15.67 17.41 -2.38
C THR A 62 16.13 16.05 -1.84
N ALA A 63 17.17 16.04 -0.99
CA ALA A 63 17.68 14.85 -0.32
C ALA A 63 17.08 14.62 1.07
N GLN A 64 16.22 15.53 1.55
CA GLN A 64 15.57 15.39 2.84
C GLN A 64 14.57 14.23 2.80
N ASN A 65 14.47 13.51 3.93
CA ASN A 65 13.51 12.43 4.05
C ASN A 65 12.08 12.97 3.98
N ALA A 66 11.21 12.34 3.19
CA ALA A 66 9.84 12.76 2.96
C ALA A 66 9.03 12.94 4.27
N ALA A 67 9.32 12.12 5.29
CA ALA A 67 8.67 12.21 6.60
C ALA A 67 9.04 13.49 7.38
N LEU A 68 10.11 14.19 7.02
CA LEU A 68 10.53 15.42 7.72
C LEU A 68 9.84 16.68 7.21
N PHE A 69 9.00 16.58 6.20
CA PHE A 69 8.17 17.68 5.71
C PHE A 69 6.83 17.72 6.45
N SER A 70 6.29 18.92 6.66
CA SER A 70 4.90 19.10 7.13
C SER A 70 3.92 18.71 6.02
N TRP A 71 2.68 18.37 6.39
CA TRP A 71 1.63 18.08 5.42
C TRP A 71 1.37 19.28 4.50
N ASP A 72 1.43 20.49 5.04
CA ASP A 72 1.26 21.72 4.26
C ASP A 72 2.35 21.93 3.22
N ALA A 73 3.58 21.46 3.44
CA ALA A 73 4.61 21.47 2.41
C ALA A 73 4.40 20.37 1.36
N LEU A 74 4.01 19.18 1.81
CA LEU A 74 3.79 18.01 0.95
C LEU A 74 2.63 18.20 -0.04
N LYS A 75 1.53 18.85 0.40
CA LYS A 75 0.34 19.04 -0.45
C LYS A 75 0.57 19.99 -1.63
N GLU A 76 1.60 20.85 -1.57
CA GLU A 76 1.96 21.77 -2.65
C GLU A 76 2.74 21.08 -3.78
N LEU A 77 3.23 19.86 -3.53
CA LEU A 77 4.00 19.11 -4.52
C LEU A 77 3.10 18.43 -5.53
N ASN A 78 3.53 18.51 -6.79
CA ASN A 78 2.97 17.73 -7.88
C ASN A 78 3.60 16.33 -7.86
N ALA A 79 2.77 15.29 -7.73
CA ALA A 79 3.19 13.89 -7.65
C ALA A 79 3.00 13.10 -8.95
N GLY A 80 2.76 13.79 -10.08
CA GLY A 80 2.32 13.14 -11.32
C GLY A 80 3.03 13.55 -12.60
N ALA A 81 3.47 14.80 -12.73
CA ALA A 81 4.12 15.31 -13.94
C ALA A 81 5.40 14.55 -14.33
N TRP A 82 6.13 14.03 -13.34
CA TRP A 82 7.33 13.19 -13.54
C TRP A 82 7.04 11.97 -14.42
N PHE A 83 5.83 11.39 -14.33
CA PHE A 83 5.47 10.15 -15.01
C PHE A 83 5.53 10.28 -16.54
N LEU A 84 5.06 11.42 -17.08
CA LEU A 84 5.12 11.70 -18.52
C LEU A 84 6.50 12.16 -18.97
N LYS A 85 7.25 12.82 -18.08
CA LYS A 85 8.59 13.36 -18.36
C LYS A 85 9.64 12.26 -18.42
N ASP A 86 9.69 11.41 -17.40
CA ASP A 86 10.76 10.44 -17.19
C ASP A 86 10.47 9.11 -17.88
N LYS A 87 9.19 8.83 -18.19
CA LYS A 87 8.71 7.60 -18.82
C LYS A 87 9.33 6.34 -18.18
N PRO A 88 9.09 6.09 -16.88
CA PRO A 88 9.76 5.04 -16.11
C PRO A 88 9.63 3.61 -16.67
N PHE A 89 8.68 3.35 -17.57
CA PHE A 89 8.42 2.03 -18.13
C PHE A 89 8.64 2.03 -19.65
N SER A 90 9.48 1.11 -20.12
CA SER A 90 9.82 0.93 -21.55
C SER A 90 8.62 0.56 -22.42
N CYS A 91 7.58 -0.05 -21.84
CA CYS A 91 6.37 -0.50 -22.53
C CYS A 91 5.14 0.39 -22.30
N MET A 92 5.33 1.63 -21.84
CA MET A 92 4.20 2.56 -21.67
C MET A 92 3.50 2.79 -23.01
N GLY A 93 2.24 2.36 -23.10
CA GLY A 93 1.35 2.75 -24.19
C GLY A 93 1.18 4.27 -24.24
N SER A 94 0.71 4.77 -25.39
CA SER A 94 0.36 6.20 -25.48
C SER A 94 -0.90 6.46 -24.64
N LEU A 95 -0.75 7.24 -23.57
CA LEU A 95 -1.89 7.73 -22.79
C LEU A 95 -2.76 8.68 -23.63
N SER A 96 -4.08 8.61 -23.43
CA SER A 96 -5.00 9.57 -24.04
C SER A 96 -4.68 10.99 -23.55
N ARG A 97 -5.13 12.02 -24.28
CA ARG A 97 -4.90 13.41 -23.84
C ARG A 97 -5.55 13.70 -22.49
N ALA A 98 -6.70 13.09 -22.20
CA ALA A 98 -7.37 13.20 -20.92
C ALA A 98 -6.54 12.56 -19.80
N ASP A 99 -6.04 11.34 -20.00
CA ASP A 99 -5.19 10.65 -19.02
C ASP A 99 -3.87 11.39 -18.80
N GLN A 100 -3.28 11.99 -19.85
CA GLN A 100 -2.09 12.84 -19.69
C GLN A 100 -2.37 14.04 -18.79
N ASN A 101 -3.49 14.74 -19.03
CA ASN A 101 -3.85 15.90 -18.21
C ASN A 101 -4.14 15.49 -16.75
N GLN A 102 -4.81 14.36 -16.53
CA GLN A 102 -5.04 13.83 -15.20
C GLN A 102 -3.73 13.44 -14.50
N ALA A 103 -2.84 12.73 -15.20
CA ALA A 103 -1.53 12.32 -14.70
C ALA A 103 -0.68 13.53 -14.30
N MET A 104 -0.70 14.61 -15.08
CA MET A 104 0.03 15.84 -14.73
C MET A 104 -0.57 16.59 -13.55
N ASN A 105 -1.80 16.30 -13.13
CA ASN A 105 -2.50 16.98 -12.06
C ASN A 105 -2.77 16.06 -10.87
N GLN A 106 -1.72 15.40 -10.38
CA GLN A 106 -1.78 14.56 -9.17
C GLN A 106 -1.02 15.23 -8.02
N SER A 107 -1.53 15.02 -6.80
CA SER A 107 -0.90 15.43 -5.54
C SER A 107 -0.46 14.21 -4.74
N ILE A 108 0.42 14.42 -3.75
CA ILE A 108 0.72 13.39 -2.76
C ILE A 108 -0.59 12.99 -2.06
N TYR A 109 -0.84 11.68 -1.95
CA TYR A 109 -2.12 11.16 -1.49
C TYR A 109 -2.10 10.84 0.01
N LYS A 110 -3.15 11.24 0.73
CA LYS A 110 -3.33 10.90 2.16
C LYS A 110 -3.75 9.44 2.31
N LEU A 111 -3.29 8.79 3.38
CA LEU A 111 -3.77 7.45 3.75
C LEU A 111 -5.30 7.45 3.92
N SER A 112 -5.87 8.45 4.60
CA SER A 112 -7.32 8.48 4.85
C SER A 112 -8.15 8.62 3.56
N ASN A 113 -7.63 9.28 2.52
CA ASN A 113 -8.29 9.36 1.22
C ASN A 113 -8.23 8.00 0.50
N PHE A 114 -7.06 7.35 0.51
CA PHE A 114 -6.88 6.01 -0.05
C PHE A 114 -7.82 4.98 0.57
N LEU A 115 -7.93 4.96 1.90
CA LEU A 115 -8.81 4.05 2.62
C LEU A 115 -10.29 4.32 2.30
N ARG A 116 -10.71 5.59 2.20
CA ARG A 116 -12.08 5.96 1.77
C ARG A 116 -12.37 5.50 0.34
N LEU A 117 -11.42 5.71 -0.58
CA LEU A 117 -11.55 5.25 -1.96
C LEU A 117 -11.74 3.73 -2.00
N ALA A 118 -10.89 2.98 -1.31
CA ALA A 118 -10.98 1.52 -1.25
C ALA A 118 -12.30 1.04 -0.65
N ASP A 119 -12.76 1.64 0.45
CA ASP A 119 -14.04 1.27 1.07
C ASP A 119 -15.22 1.49 0.13
N SER A 120 -15.26 2.65 -0.55
CA SER A 120 -16.32 3.02 -1.49
C SER A 120 -16.43 2.08 -2.68
N GLN A 121 -15.31 1.44 -3.05
CA GLN A 121 -15.21 0.50 -4.16
C GLN A 121 -15.17 -0.97 -3.70
N ASN A 122 -15.36 -1.21 -2.40
CA ASN A 122 -15.30 -2.52 -1.77
C ASN A 122 -14.01 -3.29 -2.13
N LYS A 123 -12.87 -2.61 -2.00
CA LYS A 123 -11.54 -3.16 -2.31
C LYS A 123 -10.77 -3.48 -1.03
N LEU A 124 -10.03 -4.59 -1.07
CA LEU A 124 -9.03 -4.89 -0.06
C LEU A 124 -7.92 -3.84 -0.11
N VAL A 125 -7.31 -3.54 1.04
CA VAL A 125 -6.11 -2.70 1.11
C VAL A 125 -4.99 -3.46 1.79
N ILE A 126 -3.80 -3.32 1.25
CA ILE A 126 -2.56 -3.82 1.86
C ILE A 126 -1.53 -2.71 1.78
N PHE A 127 -0.69 -2.57 2.80
CA PHE A 127 0.31 -1.53 2.81
C PHE A 127 1.52 -1.90 3.66
N ASP A 128 2.69 -1.42 3.22
CA ASP A 128 3.91 -1.42 4.01
C ASP A 128 3.94 -0.15 4.89
N LEU A 129 4.36 -0.30 6.16
CA LEU A 129 4.51 0.82 7.09
C LEU A 129 5.98 1.20 7.24
N TYR A 130 6.33 2.40 6.78
CA TYR A 130 7.67 2.93 6.94
C TYR A 130 7.81 3.71 8.24
N ARG A 131 8.69 3.18 9.09
CA ARG A 131 9.05 3.83 10.35
C ARG A 131 9.77 5.16 10.06
N PRO A 132 9.29 6.30 10.60
CA PRO A 132 9.94 7.59 10.39
C PRO A 132 11.41 7.63 10.87
N PRO A 133 12.26 8.50 10.27
CA PRO A 133 13.67 8.61 10.59
C PRO A 133 13.92 9.11 12.01
N GLU A 134 15.18 9.01 12.46
CA GLU A 134 15.60 9.52 13.77
C GLU A 134 15.16 10.98 13.97
N LYS A 135 14.78 11.32 15.21
CA LYS A 135 14.26 12.65 15.63
C LYS A 135 12.85 13.02 15.12
N HIS A 136 12.22 12.19 14.30
CA HIS A 136 10.82 12.40 13.93
C HIS A 136 9.88 12.22 15.14
N PRO A 137 8.92 13.13 15.41
CA PRO A 137 8.09 13.10 16.62
C PRO A 137 7.24 11.83 16.74
N TYR A 138 6.79 11.27 15.62
CA TYR A 138 6.01 10.03 15.58
C TYR A 138 6.85 8.75 15.40
N ARG A 139 8.19 8.83 15.49
CA ARG A 139 9.08 7.68 15.25
C ARG A 139 8.81 6.48 16.14
N ASN A 140 8.25 6.67 17.33
CA ASN A 140 7.96 5.60 18.30
C ASN A 140 6.46 5.29 18.42
N SER A 141 5.62 6.01 17.68
CA SER A 141 4.16 5.88 17.73
C SER A 141 3.53 5.79 16.34
N TRP A 142 4.32 5.48 15.30
CA TRP A 142 3.87 5.47 13.91
C TRP A 142 2.77 4.44 13.67
N ILE A 143 2.86 3.25 14.28
CA ILE A 143 1.81 2.24 14.24
C ILE A 143 0.53 2.78 14.90
N ASN A 144 0.61 3.32 16.11
CA ASN A 144 -0.53 3.89 16.82
C ASN A 144 -1.19 5.03 16.02
N ARG A 145 -0.40 5.92 15.43
CA ARG A 145 -0.92 7.04 14.64
C ARG A 145 -1.60 6.54 13.35
N THR A 146 -1.02 5.56 12.68
CA THR A 146 -1.64 4.91 11.52
C THR A 146 -2.96 4.22 11.90
N LEU A 147 -2.99 3.48 13.02
CA LEU A 147 -4.22 2.85 13.52
C LEU A 147 -5.30 3.87 13.85
N GLU A 148 -4.95 4.99 14.48
CA GLU A 148 -5.88 6.08 14.76
C GLU A 148 -6.54 6.60 13.48
N VAL A 149 -5.76 6.81 12.42
CA VAL A 149 -6.30 7.24 11.13
C VAL A 149 -7.21 6.18 10.51
N ILE A 150 -6.81 4.91 10.55
CA ILE A 150 -7.63 3.83 9.99
C ILE A 150 -8.96 3.72 10.75
N LEU A 151 -8.91 3.64 12.08
CA LEU A 151 -10.07 3.35 12.93
C LEU A 151 -10.99 4.56 13.10
N ASN A 152 -10.45 5.78 13.18
CA ASN A 152 -11.21 6.96 13.60
C ASN A 152 -11.42 7.98 12.47
N GLU A 153 -10.57 8.02 11.45
CA GLU A 153 -10.62 9.07 10.41
C GLU A 153 -11.03 8.57 9.02
N SER A 154 -10.79 7.30 8.71
CA SER A 154 -10.99 6.77 7.35
C SER A 154 -12.40 6.25 7.08
N GLY A 155 -13.05 5.65 8.10
CA GLY A 155 -14.34 4.97 7.95
C GLY A 155 -14.27 3.64 7.19
N ILE A 156 -13.08 3.12 6.84
CA ILE A 156 -12.95 1.85 6.14
C ILE A 156 -13.49 0.69 6.98
N ARG A 157 -14.22 -0.22 6.34
CA ARG A 157 -14.66 -1.46 7.00
C ARG A 157 -13.43 -2.30 7.40
N PRO A 158 -13.29 -2.72 8.66
CA PRO A 158 -12.07 -3.39 9.15
C PRO A 158 -11.66 -4.64 8.35
N HIS A 159 -12.64 -5.42 7.87
CA HIS A 159 -12.37 -6.63 7.09
C HIS A 159 -11.75 -6.34 5.72
N LEU A 160 -11.69 -5.09 5.25
CA LEU A 160 -10.99 -4.74 4.03
C LEU A 160 -9.48 -4.52 4.25
N VAL A 161 -9.01 -4.42 5.49
CA VAL A 161 -7.61 -4.12 5.82
C VAL A 161 -6.80 -5.41 5.97
N LEU A 162 -5.81 -5.59 5.11
CA LEU A 162 -4.80 -6.65 5.20
C LEU A 162 -3.60 -6.14 5.98
N TRP A 163 -3.52 -6.51 7.26
CA TRP A 163 -2.49 -6.00 8.17
C TRP A 163 -1.20 -6.82 8.09
N LEU A 164 -0.19 -6.25 7.43
CA LEU A 164 1.14 -6.86 7.21
C LEU A 164 2.11 -6.71 8.37
N GLU A 165 2.05 -5.60 9.12
CA GLU A 165 3.04 -5.27 10.15
C GLU A 165 3.01 -6.30 11.29
N ASN A 166 4.19 -6.85 11.61
CA ASN A 166 4.38 -7.81 12.69
C ASN A 166 4.64 -7.12 14.03
N ASP A 167 5.22 -5.93 14.01
CA ASP A 167 5.42 -5.15 15.22
C ASP A 167 4.06 -4.83 15.86
N MET A 168 3.97 -5.07 17.18
CA MET A 168 2.76 -4.85 17.96
C MET A 168 1.52 -5.64 17.48
N ARG A 169 1.69 -6.75 16.75
CA ARG A 169 0.57 -7.52 16.18
C ARG A 169 -0.49 -7.93 17.21
N SER A 170 -0.10 -8.41 18.39
CA SER A 170 -1.06 -8.76 19.46
C SER A 170 -1.89 -7.56 19.95
N PHE A 171 -1.28 -6.37 19.97
CA PHE A 171 -2.00 -5.13 20.28
C PHE A 171 -2.94 -4.72 19.15
N VAL A 172 -2.51 -4.82 17.89
CA VAL A 172 -3.37 -4.55 16.73
C VAL A 172 -4.60 -5.48 16.75
N GLN A 173 -4.42 -6.76 17.05
CA GLN A 173 -5.53 -7.71 17.15
C GLN A 173 -6.52 -7.35 18.26
N SER A 174 -6.07 -6.74 19.36
CA SER A 174 -6.96 -6.36 20.45
C SER A 174 -7.78 -5.10 20.14
N VAL A 175 -7.19 -4.13 19.43
CA VAL A 175 -7.88 -2.85 19.10
C VAL A 175 -8.60 -2.87 17.75
N ALA A 176 -8.18 -3.74 16.83
CA ALA A 176 -8.72 -3.87 15.47
C ALA A 176 -8.93 -5.36 15.10
N PRO A 177 -9.77 -6.10 15.85
CA PRO A 177 -9.96 -7.55 15.63
C PRO A 177 -10.56 -7.90 14.25
N GLY A 178 -11.14 -6.91 13.57
CA GLY A 178 -11.69 -7.09 12.22
C GLY A 178 -10.65 -7.02 11.09
N PHE A 179 -9.40 -6.62 11.37
CA PHE A 179 -8.34 -6.63 10.35
C PHE A 179 -7.95 -8.06 9.98
N GLN A 180 -7.71 -8.28 8.70
CA GLN A 180 -7.21 -9.55 8.20
C GLN A 180 -5.70 -9.62 8.43
N GLN A 181 -5.29 -10.35 9.46
CA GLN A 181 -3.87 -10.54 9.78
C GLN A 181 -3.17 -11.26 8.62
N THR A 182 -2.18 -10.59 8.03
CA THR A 182 -1.49 -11.05 6.82
C THR A 182 0.00 -11.14 7.10
N MET A 183 0.65 -12.21 6.65
CA MET A 183 2.09 -12.42 6.82
C MET A 183 2.82 -12.25 5.48
N GLY A 184 3.91 -11.47 5.48
CA GLY A 184 4.74 -11.21 4.29
C GLY A 184 5.87 -12.21 4.05
N SER A 185 5.98 -13.25 4.88
CA SER A 185 7.03 -14.29 4.81
C SER A 185 6.47 -15.66 5.15
N LYS A 186 7.16 -16.73 4.74
CA LYS A 186 6.84 -18.08 5.22
C LYS A 186 7.02 -18.16 6.72
N ALA A 187 6.14 -18.91 7.37
CA ALA A 187 6.24 -19.26 8.78
C ALA A 187 5.69 -20.69 9.01
N PRO A 188 6.14 -21.39 10.06
CA PRO A 188 5.50 -22.61 10.54
C PRO A 188 3.98 -22.44 10.72
N VAL A 189 3.22 -23.50 10.53
CA VAL A 189 1.74 -23.47 10.64
C VAL A 189 1.32 -23.08 12.05
N GLU A 190 2.07 -23.53 13.06
CA GLU A 190 1.85 -23.21 14.47
C GLU A 190 1.91 -21.70 14.72
N ASP A 191 2.88 -21.02 14.10
CA ASP A 191 3.05 -19.57 14.20
C ASP A 191 1.90 -18.84 13.48
N LEU A 192 1.51 -19.32 12.30
CA LEU A 192 0.35 -18.76 11.57
C LEU A 192 -0.94 -18.86 12.37
N LEU A 193 -1.17 -19.98 13.05
CA LEU A 193 -2.32 -20.20 13.91
C LEU A 193 -2.26 -19.33 15.17
N MET A 194 -1.10 -19.24 15.81
CA MET A 194 -0.88 -18.43 17.01
C MET A 194 -1.13 -16.94 16.73
N ASP A 195 -0.66 -16.44 15.59
CA ASP A 195 -0.80 -15.04 15.20
C ASP A 195 -2.12 -14.72 14.47
N ASN A 196 -3.06 -15.68 14.41
CA ASN A 196 -4.34 -15.56 13.72
C ASN A 196 -4.20 -15.13 12.25
N ILE A 197 -3.13 -15.57 11.57
CA ILE A 197 -2.87 -15.22 10.18
C ILE A 197 -3.91 -15.87 9.28
N VAL A 198 -4.57 -15.03 8.47
CA VAL A 198 -5.62 -15.45 7.52
C VAL A 198 -5.19 -15.27 6.07
N LYS A 199 -4.05 -14.62 5.79
CA LYS A 199 -3.50 -14.40 4.44
C LYS A 199 -1.98 -14.45 4.42
N LEU A 200 -1.42 -14.85 3.27
CA LEU A 200 0.01 -14.78 2.99
C LEU A 200 0.27 -13.85 1.79
N ASN A 201 1.25 -12.96 1.91
CA ASN A 201 1.69 -12.06 0.85
C ASN A 201 3.13 -12.40 0.45
N LEU A 202 3.29 -13.37 -0.46
CA LEU A 202 4.60 -13.96 -0.80
C LEU A 202 4.89 -13.77 -2.29
N ALA A 203 6.16 -13.68 -2.65
CA ALA A 203 6.52 -13.69 -4.07
C ALA A 203 6.11 -15.02 -4.71
N TYR A 204 5.70 -15.00 -5.98
CA TYR A 204 5.26 -16.24 -6.67
C TYR A 204 6.35 -17.31 -6.72
N THR A 205 7.63 -16.89 -6.72
CA THR A 205 8.79 -17.78 -6.70
C THR A 205 9.01 -18.45 -5.36
N GLU A 206 8.39 -17.93 -4.28
CA GLU A 206 8.64 -18.42 -2.94
C GLU A 206 7.78 -19.62 -2.59
N MET A 207 6.62 -19.85 -3.24
CA MET A 207 5.76 -21.00 -2.92
C MET A 207 5.71 -22.05 -4.03
N SER A 208 5.97 -23.30 -3.65
CA SER A 208 5.67 -24.45 -4.51
C SER A 208 4.18 -24.81 -4.47
N SER A 209 3.71 -25.56 -5.46
CA SER A 209 2.35 -26.12 -5.44
C SER A 209 2.09 -27.04 -4.24
N GLU A 210 3.14 -27.67 -3.70
CA GLU A 210 3.07 -28.52 -2.50
C GLU A 210 2.90 -27.68 -1.24
N ASP A 211 3.64 -26.57 -1.12
CA ASP A 211 3.51 -25.63 0.00
C ASP A 211 2.07 -25.07 0.07
N ILE A 212 1.50 -24.71 -1.09
CA ILE A 212 0.12 -24.20 -1.19
C ILE A 212 -0.88 -25.23 -0.68
N ARG A 213 -0.75 -26.50 -1.10
CA ARG A 213 -1.64 -27.58 -0.64
C ARG A 213 -1.48 -27.84 0.85
N TYR A 214 -0.24 -27.86 1.34
CA TYR A 214 0.05 -28.13 2.74
C TYR A 214 -0.57 -27.06 3.66
N VAL A 215 -0.40 -25.77 3.32
CA VAL A 215 -1.00 -24.67 4.07
C VAL A 215 -2.52 -24.70 3.97
N ALA A 216 -3.07 -24.96 2.78
CA ALA A 216 -4.53 -25.04 2.61
C ALA A 216 -5.18 -26.14 3.47
N VAL A 217 -4.50 -27.27 3.67
CA VAL A 217 -4.98 -28.37 4.54
C VAL A 217 -4.75 -28.06 6.02
N SER A 218 -3.57 -27.54 6.37
CA SER A 218 -3.14 -27.42 7.76
C SER A 218 -3.62 -26.13 8.45
N ALA A 219 -3.89 -25.10 7.67
CA ALA A 219 -4.39 -23.80 8.12
C ALA A 219 -5.54 -23.33 7.21
N PRO A 220 -6.73 -23.95 7.28
CA PRO A 220 -7.84 -23.67 6.36
C PRO A 220 -8.37 -22.23 6.45
N ARG A 221 -7.98 -21.48 7.48
CA ARG A 221 -8.28 -20.04 7.65
C ARG A 221 -7.23 -19.13 6.98
N ALA A 222 -6.01 -19.63 6.73
CA ALA A 222 -4.97 -18.94 5.98
C ALA A 222 -5.24 -19.08 4.49
N VAL A 223 -6.13 -18.24 3.97
CA VAL A 223 -6.57 -18.27 2.58
C VAL A 223 -5.89 -17.16 1.78
N CYS A 224 -5.18 -17.60 0.74
CA CYS A 224 -4.68 -16.82 -0.40
C CYS A 224 -3.21 -16.35 -0.28
N VAL A 225 -2.48 -16.65 -1.35
CA VAL A 225 -1.12 -16.15 -1.65
C VAL A 225 -1.30 -14.95 -2.57
N LEU A 226 -1.01 -13.76 -2.07
CA LEU A 226 -0.89 -12.58 -2.92
C LEU A 226 0.48 -12.61 -3.56
N THR A 227 0.53 -12.97 -4.84
CA THR A 227 1.79 -12.97 -5.60
C THR A 227 2.20 -11.54 -5.87
N ARG A 228 3.38 -11.16 -5.39
CA ARG A 228 3.95 -9.80 -5.46
C ARG A 228 4.08 -9.29 -6.90
N GLU A 229 3.02 -8.69 -7.43
CA GLU A 229 3.00 -7.85 -8.64
C GLU A 229 1.98 -6.68 -8.48
N ARG A 230 1.89 -6.06 -7.30
CA ARG A 230 1.09 -4.85 -6.95
C ARG A 230 -0.40 -4.78 -7.41
N LEU A 231 -0.92 -5.81 -8.07
CA LEU A 231 -2.33 -6.16 -8.10
C LEU A 231 -2.57 -7.17 -7.00
N LEU A 232 -3.49 -6.85 -6.09
CA LEU A 232 -4.16 -7.90 -5.37
C LEU A 232 -5.14 -8.58 -6.33
N ARG A 233 -4.79 -9.81 -6.73
CA ARG A 233 -5.77 -10.78 -7.21
C ARG A 233 -5.94 -11.84 -6.14
N VAL A 234 -7.15 -12.01 -5.66
CA VAL A 234 -7.48 -13.09 -4.74
C VAL A 234 -7.56 -14.36 -5.57
N CYS A 235 -6.50 -15.17 -5.55
CA CYS A 235 -6.58 -16.56 -6.00
C CYS A 235 -7.68 -17.26 -5.18
N GLY A 236 -8.73 -17.71 -5.86
CA GLY A 236 -9.91 -18.31 -5.22
C GLY A 236 -9.56 -19.50 -4.32
N ASN A 237 -10.51 -19.88 -3.45
CA ASN A 237 -10.43 -21.08 -2.63
C ASN A 237 -9.90 -22.24 -3.47
N VAL A 238 -8.79 -22.84 -3.05
CA VAL A 238 -8.35 -24.13 -3.58
C VAL A 238 -9.39 -25.15 -3.10
N SER A 239 -10.48 -25.29 -3.85
CA SER A 239 -11.37 -26.43 -3.72
C SER A 239 -10.58 -27.64 -4.20
N LEU A 240 -10.13 -28.46 -3.27
CA LEU A 240 -9.68 -29.81 -3.58
C LEU A 240 -10.88 -30.55 -4.19
N GLN A 241 -10.84 -30.79 -5.51
CA GLN A 241 -11.49 -31.97 -6.08
C GLN A 241 -10.53 -33.14 -5.96
#